data_AF-A0A933ZYI8-F1
#
_entry.id   AF-A0A933ZYI8-F1
#
_cell.length_a   1.000
_cell.length_b   1.000
_cell.length_c   1.000
_cell.angle_alpha   90.00
_cell.angle_beta   90.00
_cell.angle_gamma   90.00
#
_symmetry.space_group_name_H-M   'P 1'
#
loop_
_entity.id
_entity.type
_entity.pdbx_description
1 polymer ?
#
loop_
_entity_poly.entity_id
_entity_poly.type
_entity_poly.pdbx_seq_one_letter_code
_entity_poly.pdbx_strand_id
1 'polypeptide(L)'
;MTPLQTSLSALVDFLLPLLPWLRSNGASGTATGVGGAAPALPDWAVAIADKLLPKLEAERAAREALRELESHPDDEDVRGAFRLALRRLLERNSALDGELARLLGPLNLRPPGHAAALEALDPSDETLRRLEMVRLLRLGLPPDELARRFKTDTATLFQLNAAFSSQGVLGLAAQAPARRWFDQLKREDPMLRRLEMVRLLRSGVPLPVVAAEFGAVPEYVERLAHRFAKEGATGLIGETEARRYQELHPPVVRIATYNLHGVHEGDDGRYRSIARELSAFEPDLVAFQEVICGAGIRETSLQLAERMSGMAGADYRTFFAHCHLFQEKFPEGVALAARHRFSNPQSIDLNEGLAGGLRPAMPRFAAALQTELHGRTVAFASTHLDHASDSAVREAQARKLVSELDRLYPEAQLVVVAGDMNDVEGSAPIAAFAQSGFVDAFRACHRRGGATFTTADPQARIDFILVKGADQFLSAETALAHPSLSDHLGVFAVVR
;
A
#
# COMPACT_ATOMS: atom_id res chain seq x y z
N MET A 1 -19.14 -27.43 43.62
CA MET A 1 -19.00 -26.48 42.50
C MET A 1 -20.38 -26.16 41.98
N THR A 2 -20.71 -24.89 41.77
CA THR A 2 -22.00 -24.49 41.20
C THR A 2 -22.07 -24.82 39.70
N PRO A 3 -23.28 -24.84 39.10
CA PRO A 3 -23.43 -25.04 37.66
C PRO A 3 -22.65 -24.02 36.81
N LEU A 4 -22.47 -22.79 37.32
CA LEU A 4 -21.72 -21.73 36.64
C LEU A 4 -20.21 -22.02 36.63
N GLN A 5 -19.66 -22.52 37.75
CA GLN A 5 -18.25 -22.91 37.87
C GLN A 5 -17.87 -24.10 36.96
N THR A 6 -18.85 -24.90 36.54
CA THR A 6 -18.66 -26.02 35.59
C THR A 6 -18.76 -25.59 34.12
N SER A 7 -19.20 -24.35 33.83
CA SER A 7 -19.39 -23.81 32.47
C SER A 7 -18.61 -22.51 32.25
N LEU A 8 -17.48 -22.32 32.94
CA LEU A 8 -16.66 -21.11 32.85
C LEU A 8 -16.15 -20.78 31.44
N SER A 9 -15.93 -21.79 30.59
CA SER A 9 -15.56 -21.54 29.19
C SER A 9 -16.69 -20.82 28.46
N ALA A 10 -17.90 -21.38 28.53
CA ALA A 10 -19.07 -20.77 27.92
C ALA A 10 -19.39 -19.38 28.51
N LEU A 11 -19.10 -19.16 29.80
CA LEU A 11 -19.24 -17.84 30.43
C LEU A 11 -18.23 -16.83 29.86
N VAL A 12 -16.98 -17.22 29.69
CA VAL A 12 -15.95 -16.33 29.11
C VAL A 12 -16.26 -16.04 27.64
N ASP A 13 -16.62 -17.05 26.86
CA ASP A 13 -17.02 -16.89 25.45
C ASP A 13 -18.27 -16.02 25.31
N PHE A 14 -19.16 -16.07 26.30
CA PHE A 14 -20.35 -15.24 26.38
C PHE A 14 -20.05 -13.78 26.76
N LEU A 15 -19.14 -13.56 27.72
CA LEU A 15 -18.80 -12.23 28.20
C LEU A 15 -17.88 -11.47 27.24
N LEU A 16 -16.99 -12.17 26.54
CA LEU A 16 -15.95 -11.59 25.67
C LEU A 16 -16.49 -10.55 24.67
N PRO A 17 -17.59 -10.79 23.92
CA PRO A 17 -18.14 -9.82 22.99
C PRO A 17 -18.86 -8.65 23.67
N LEU A 18 -19.19 -8.79 24.97
CA LEU A 18 -19.88 -7.79 25.77
C LEU A 18 -18.91 -6.85 26.50
N LEU A 19 -17.69 -7.31 26.81
CA LEU A 19 -16.70 -6.59 27.63
C LEU A 19 -16.49 -5.10 27.26
N PRO A 20 -16.30 -4.72 25.97
CA PRO A 20 -16.10 -3.31 25.60
C PRO A 20 -17.29 -2.41 25.99
N TRP A 21 -18.50 -2.97 25.94
CA TRP A 21 -19.73 -2.24 26.21
C TRP A 21 -20.07 -2.23 27.71
N LEU A 22 -19.85 -3.36 28.40
CA LEU A 22 -20.04 -3.48 29.86
C LEU A 22 -19.23 -2.42 30.61
N ARG A 23 -18.04 -2.04 30.12
CA ARG A 23 -17.21 -0.96 30.70
C ARG A 23 -17.68 0.45 30.34
N SER A 24 -18.28 0.62 29.16
CA SER A 24 -18.75 1.93 28.67
C SER A 24 -20.02 2.42 29.38
N ASN A 25 -20.82 1.51 29.96
CA ASN A 25 -22.07 1.84 30.65
C ASN A 25 -22.10 1.46 32.15
N GLY A 26 -21.06 0.77 32.66
CA GLY A 26 -20.92 0.41 34.08
C GLY A 26 -20.71 1.58 35.05
N ALA A 27 -20.69 2.82 34.55
CA ALA A 27 -20.78 4.02 35.36
C ALA A 27 -21.57 5.08 34.57
N SER A 28 -22.85 5.28 34.92
CA SER A 28 -23.69 6.40 34.47
C SER A 28 -23.65 6.70 32.96
N GLY A 29 -24.66 6.21 32.24
CA GLY A 29 -24.78 6.31 30.79
C GLY A 29 -24.42 7.67 30.20
N THR A 30 -23.37 7.71 29.39
CA THR A 30 -23.27 8.51 28.16
C THR A 30 -22.11 7.95 27.34
N ALA A 31 -22.40 7.20 26.29
CA ALA A 31 -21.39 6.88 25.28
C ALA A 31 -21.22 8.11 24.38
N THR A 32 -20.19 8.92 24.62
CA THR A 32 -19.72 9.91 23.65
C THR A 32 -18.76 9.22 22.68
N GLY A 33 -19.21 8.98 21.44
CA GLY A 33 -18.32 8.51 20.38
C GLY A 33 -19.05 8.01 19.14
N VAL A 34 -19.06 8.86 18.11
CA VAL A 34 -19.38 8.57 16.70
C VAL A 34 -20.86 8.31 16.36
N GLY A 35 -21.56 9.39 16.02
CA GLY A 35 -22.56 9.44 14.94
C GLY A 35 -23.61 8.33 14.87
N GLY A 36 -24.55 8.33 15.81
CA GLY A 36 -25.75 7.50 15.79
C GLY A 36 -26.10 7.05 17.21
N ALA A 37 -27.38 7.11 17.59
CA ALA A 37 -27.82 6.61 18.90
C ALA A 37 -27.40 5.14 19.03
N ALA A 38 -26.45 4.85 19.93
CA ALA A 38 -26.04 3.49 20.21
C ALA A 38 -27.27 2.70 20.71
N PRO A 39 -27.53 1.48 20.19
CA PRO A 39 -28.61 0.65 20.73
C PRO A 39 -28.34 0.41 22.22
N ALA A 40 -29.35 0.62 23.07
CA ALA A 40 -29.26 0.24 24.48
C ALA A 40 -29.05 -1.27 24.59
N LEU A 41 -28.13 -1.72 25.45
CA LEU A 41 -28.06 -3.15 25.77
C LEU A 41 -29.38 -3.60 26.40
N PRO A 42 -29.75 -4.88 26.21
CA PRO A 42 -30.83 -5.50 26.98
C PRO A 42 -30.58 -5.40 28.48
N ASP A 43 -31.65 -5.24 29.27
CA ASP A 43 -31.60 -5.05 30.73
C ASP A 43 -30.83 -6.17 31.45
N TRP A 44 -30.90 -7.40 30.94
CA TRP A 44 -30.18 -8.54 31.52
C TRP A 44 -28.66 -8.40 31.38
N ALA A 45 -28.17 -7.80 30.30
CA ALA A 45 -26.73 -7.63 30.04
C ALA A 45 -26.15 -6.51 30.91
N VAL A 46 -26.93 -5.44 31.11
CA VAL A 46 -26.62 -4.36 32.07
C VAL A 46 -26.57 -4.92 33.49
N ALA A 47 -27.54 -5.74 33.89
CA ALA A 47 -27.58 -6.36 35.22
C ALA A 47 -26.39 -7.29 35.50
N ILE A 48 -25.87 -7.99 34.47
CA ILE A 48 -24.64 -8.79 34.59
C ILE A 48 -23.42 -7.87 34.77
N ALA A 49 -23.33 -6.79 33.98
CA ALA A 49 -22.26 -5.79 34.06
C ALA A 49 -22.14 -5.22 35.48
N ASP A 50 -23.25 -4.73 36.01
CA ASP A 50 -23.32 -4.01 37.29
C ASP A 50 -22.84 -4.87 38.46
N LYS A 51 -23.04 -6.19 38.37
CA LYS A 51 -22.67 -7.14 39.42
C LYS A 51 -21.25 -7.66 39.27
N LEU A 52 -20.85 -7.99 38.04
CA LEU A 52 -19.57 -8.67 37.78
C LEU A 52 -18.40 -7.69 37.67
N LEU A 53 -18.58 -6.57 36.98
CA LEU A 53 -17.49 -5.65 36.65
C LEU A 53 -16.82 -5.03 37.90
N PRO A 54 -17.57 -4.52 38.92
CA PRO A 54 -16.94 -3.99 40.12
C PRO A 54 -16.09 -5.03 40.88
N LYS A 55 -16.48 -6.30 40.79
CA LYS A 55 -15.79 -7.41 41.45
C LYS A 55 -14.53 -7.84 40.69
N LEU A 56 -14.59 -7.83 39.36
CA LEU A 56 -13.42 -8.04 38.50
C LEU A 56 -12.37 -6.92 38.69
N GLU A 57 -12.80 -5.66 38.78
CA GLU A 57 -11.88 -4.52 38.94
C GLU A 57 -11.27 -4.44 40.34
N ALA A 58 -11.98 -4.90 41.38
CA ALA A 58 -11.48 -4.92 42.76
C ALA A 58 -10.40 -5.98 43.00
N GLU A 59 -10.39 -7.09 42.25
CA GLU A 59 -9.40 -8.17 42.42
C GLU A 59 -8.25 -8.04 41.42
N ARG A 60 -7.03 -7.83 41.92
CA ARG A 60 -5.82 -7.58 41.09
C ARG A 60 -5.63 -8.62 39.98
N ALA A 61 -5.70 -9.90 40.31
CA ALA A 61 -5.50 -11.00 39.36
C ALA A 61 -6.60 -11.07 38.30
N ALA A 62 -7.85 -10.76 38.66
CA ALA A 62 -8.97 -10.72 37.72
C ALA A 62 -8.89 -9.52 36.79
N ARG A 63 -8.48 -8.35 37.32
CA ARG A 63 -8.25 -7.12 36.55
C ARG A 63 -7.10 -7.24 35.56
N GLU A 64 -6.00 -7.88 35.94
CA GLU A 64 -4.85 -8.13 35.05
C GLU A 64 -5.26 -9.07 33.91
N ALA A 65 -5.87 -10.22 34.23
CA ALA A 65 -6.35 -11.17 33.23
C ALA A 65 -7.42 -10.57 32.30
N LEU A 66 -8.28 -9.66 32.81
CA LEU A 66 -9.26 -8.96 31.99
C LEU A 66 -8.59 -8.03 30.96
N ARG A 67 -7.54 -7.29 31.33
CA ARG A 67 -6.81 -6.41 30.42
C ARG A 67 -6.04 -7.18 29.34
N GLU A 68 -5.48 -8.32 29.71
CA GLU A 68 -4.82 -9.22 28.75
C GLU A 68 -5.85 -9.77 27.75
N LEU A 69 -7.02 -10.19 28.23
CA LEU A 69 -8.11 -10.67 27.38
C LEU A 69 -8.65 -9.60 26.44
N GLU A 70 -8.70 -8.34 26.87
CA GLU A 70 -9.09 -7.19 26.02
C GLU A 70 -8.08 -6.94 24.89
N SER A 71 -6.79 -7.11 25.16
CA SER A 71 -5.73 -6.87 24.18
C SER A 71 -5.54 -8.05 23.21
N HIS A 72 -5.82 -9.27 23.66
CA HIS A 72 -5.64 -10.50 22.89
C HIS A 72 -6.85 -11.43 23.03
N PRO A 73 -8.04 -11.02 22.53
CA PRO A 73 -9.29 -11.75 22.74
C PRO A 73 -9.34 -13.12 22.08
N ASP A 74 -8.49 -13.39 21.08
CA ASP A 74 -8.43 -14.66 20.34
C ASP A 74 -7.35 -15.63 20.83
N ASP A 75 -6.56 -15.24 21.83
CA ASP A 75 -5.51 -16.07 22.41
C ASP A 75 -6.10 -17.04 23.45
N GLU A 76 -5.94 -18.35 23.21
CA GLU A 76 -6.49 -19.40 24.09
C GLU A 76 -5.82 -19.48 25.47
N ASP A 77 -4.53 -19.13 25.56
CA ASP A 77 -3.80 -19.10 26.82
C ASP A 77 -4.28 -17.92 27.68
N VAL A 78 -4.51 -16.77 27.06
CA VAL A 78 -5.11 -15.59 27.71
C VAL A 78 -6.54 -15.87 28.16
N ARG A 79 -7.36 -16.51 27.32
CA ARG A 79 -8.70 -16.99 27.71
C ARG A 79 -8.62 -17.99 28.87
N GLY A 80 -7.61 -18.85 28.88
CA GLY A 80 -7.32 -19.79 29.97
C GLY A 80 -7.03 -19.08 31.29
N ALA A 81 -6.17 -18.06 31.26
CA ALA A 81 -5.82 -17.25 32.42
C ALA A 81 -7.04 -16.51 32.99
N PHE A 82 -7.87 -15.90 32.14
CA PHE A 82 -9.09 -15.24 32.58
C PHE A 82 -10.13 -16.22 33.16
N ARG A 83 -10.31 -17.40 32.55
CA ARG A 83 -11.17 -18.46 33.11
C ARG A 83 -10.74 -18.85 34.53
N LEU A 84 -9.44 -18.99 34.77
CA LEU A 84 -8.90 -19.32 36.08
C LEU A 84 -9.11 -18.19 37.09
N ALA A 85 -8.91 -16.93 36.68
CA ALA A 85 -9.14 -15.77 37.53
C ALA A 85 -10.62 -15.62 37.90
N LEU A 86 -11.52 -15.79 36.93
CA LEU A 86 -12.97 -15.75 37.14
C LEU A 86 -13.44 -16.89 38.06
N ARG A 87 -12.89 -18.10 37.92
CA ARG A 87 -13.18 -19.21 38.84
C ARG A 87 -12.86 -18.83 40.29
N ARG A 88 -11.65 -18.32 40.52
CA ARG A 88 -11.19 -17.92 41.86
C ARG A 88 -12.05 -16.79 42.45
N LEU A 89 -12.45 -15.83 41.61
CA LEU A 89 -13.34 -14.74 42.02
C LEU A 89 -14.71 -15.28 42.48
N LEU A 90 -15.30 -16.20 41.73
CA LEU A 90 -16.62 -16.79 42.04
C LEU A 90 -16.57 -17.73 43.25
N GLU A 91 -15.49 -18.51 43.41
CA GLU A 91 -15.26 -19.33 44.60
C GLU A 91 -15.19 -18.49 45.88
N ARG A 92 -14.59 -17.29 45.80
CA ARG A 92 -14.47 -16.35 46.91
C ARG A 92 -15.73 -15.52 47.16
N ASN A 93 -16.59 -15.39 46.14
CA ASN A 93 -17.81 -14.59 46.19
C ASN A 93 -19.03 -15.47 45.85
N SER A 94 -19.41 -16.36 46.77
CA SER A 94 -20.55 -17.28 46.59
C SER A 94 -21.89 -16.56 46.33
N ALA A 95 -22.07 -15.34 46.85
CA ALA A 95 -23.23 -14.51 46.56
C ALA A 95 -23.26 -14.05 45.09
N LEU A 96 -22.12 -13.60 44.55
CA LEU A 96 -21.98 -13.21 43.14
C LEU A 96 -22.23 -14.41 42.22
N ASP A 97 -21.70 -15.57 42.58
CA ASP A 97 -21.88 -16.82 41.85
C ASP A 97 -23.35 -17.25 41.78
N GLY A 98 -24.09 -17.15 42.90
CA GLY A 98 -25.53 -17.40 42.94
C GLY A 98 -26.36 -16.40 42.12
N GLU A 99 -26.02 -15.11 42.18
CA GLU A 99 -26.71 -14.07 41.41
C GLU A 99 -26.47 -14.20 39.91
N LEU A 100 -25.22 -14.45 39.49
CA LEU A 100 -24.87 -14.68 38.09
C LEU A 100 -25.51 -15.97 37.58
N ALA A 101 -25.55 -17.03 38.37
CA ALA A 101 -26.26 -18.26 37.99
C ALA A 101 -27.77 -18.03 37.78
N ARG A 102 -28.38 -17.10 38.52
CA ARG A 102 -29.79 -16.73 38.34
C ARG A 102 -30.00 -15.87 37.08
N LEU A 103 -29.13 -14.90 36.84
CA LEU A 103 -29.20 -14.03 35.66
C LEU A 103 -28.90 -14.78 34.35
N LEU A 104 -27.98 -15.74 34.41
CA LEU A 104 -27.56 -16.57 33.27
C LEU A 104 -28.36 -17.86 33.14
N GLY A 105 -29.20 -18.18 34.12
CA GLY A 105 -30.07 -19.36 34.12
C GLY A 105 -30.90 -19.50 32.83
N PRO A 106 -31.57 -18.43 32.35
CA PRO A 106 -32.29 -18.43 31.07
C PRO A 106 -31.44 -18.74 29.84
N LEU A 107 -30.14 -18.41 29.87
CA LEU A 107 -29.20 -18.58 28.76
C LEU A 107 -28.62 -20.00 28.64
N ASN A 108 -28.84 -20.84 29.67
CA ASN A 108 -28.44 -22.24 29.72
C ASN A 108 -27.05 -22.53 29.11
N LEU A 109 -25.99 -21.94 29.69
CA LEU A 109 -24.59 -22.01 29.23
C LEU A 109 -23.96 -23.43 29.24
N ARG A 110 -24.73 -24.47 29.54
CA ARG A 110 -24.33 -25.87 29.29
C ARG A 110 -24.51 -26.20 27.82
N PRO A 111 -23.71 -27.11 27.22
CA PRO A 111 -24.18 -27.80 26.02
C PRO A 111 -25.43 -28.61 26.42
N PRO A 112 -26.63 -28.29 25.92
CA PRO A 112 -27.81 -29.04 26.33
C PRO A 112 -27.92 -30.31 25.52
N GLY A 113 -28.37 -31.40 26.15
CA GLY A 113 -29.18 -32.38 25.42
C GLY A 113 -30.38 -31.63 24.82
N HIS A 114 -30.64 -31.89 23.54
CA HIS A 114 -31.44 -31.13 22.56
C HIS A 114 -32.79 -30.48 23.00
N ALA A 115 -33.35 -30.81 24.17
CA ALA A 115 -34.72 -30.44 24.56
C ALA A 115 -34.84 -29.30 25.61
N ALA A 116 -33.88 -29.08 26.50
CA ALA A 116 -34.13 -28.28 27.72
C ALA A 116 -33.85 -26.76 27.63
N ALA A 117 -33.26 -26.24 26.55
CA ALA A 117 -32.86 -24.83 26.47
C ALA A 117 -34.00 -23.86 26.09
N LEU A 118 -35.09 -24.35 25.49
CA LEU A 118 -36.18 -23.49 25.00
C LEU A 118 -37.21 -23.12 26.07
N GLU A 119 -37.40 -23.95 27.10
CA GLU A 119 -38.36 -23.67 28.18
C GLU A 119 -37.89 -22.54 29.12
N ALA A 120 -36.61 -22.17 29.05
CA ALA A 120 -36.00 -21.15 29.90
C ALA A 120 -35.88 -19.76 29.24
N LEU A 121 -36.14 -19.65 27.93
CA LEU A 121 -36.08 -18.37 27.22
C LEU A 121 -37.42 -17.64 27.37
N ASP A 122 -37.37 -16.38 27.80
CA ASP A 122 -38.55 -15.52 27.77
C ASP A 122 -39.00 -15.34 26.29
N PRO A 123 -40.20 -15.80 25.90
CA PRO A 123 -40.67 -15.71 24.52
C PRO A 123 -40.82 -14.26 24.02
N SER A 124 -40.77 -13.27 24.92
CA SER A 124 -40.91 -11.86 24.61
C SER A 124 -39.58 -11.15 24.29
N ASP A 125 -38.41 -11.76 24.58
CA ASP A 125 -37.10 -11.17 24.28
C ASP A 125 -36.54 -11.69 22.94
N GLU A 126 -36.77 -10.91 21.90
CA GLU A 126 -36.34 -11.19 20.53
C GLU A 126 -34.81 -11.18 20.36
N THR A 127 -34.06 -10.45 21.20
CA THR A 127 -32.59 -10.41 21.13
C THR A 127 -32.00 -11.71 21.66
N LEU A 128 -32.53 -12.22 22.77
CA LEU A 128 -32.14 -13.53 23.31
C LEU A 128 -32.45 -14.66 22.33
N ARG A 129 -33.61 -14.60 21.67
CA ARG A 129 -33.98 -15.56 20.63
C ARG A 129 -32.98 -15.56 19.46
N ARG A 130 -32.58 -14.38 18.96
CA ARG A 130 -31.58 -14.24 17.89
C ARG A 130 -30.19 -14.68 18.33
N LEU A 131 -29.81 -14.42 19.57
CA LEU A 131 -28.53 -14.88 20.13
C LEU A 131 -28.46 -16.40 20.18
N GLU A 132 -29.54 -17.06 20.59
CA GLU A 132 -29.62 -18.53 20.61
C GLU A 132 -29.55 -19.11 19.19
N MET A 133 -30.18 -18.47 18.21
CA MET A 133 -30.07 -18.84 16.80
C MET A 133 -28.62 -18.82 16.31
N VAL A 134 -27.86 -17.76 16.62
CA VAL A 134 -26.44 -17.64 16.26
C VAL A 134 -25.60 -18.67 17.00
N ARG A 135 -25.83 -18.86 18.31
CA ARG A 135 -25.10 -19.84 19.12
C ARG A 135 -25.26 -21.24 18.56
N LEU A 136 -26.50 -21.68 18.30
CA LEU A 136 -26.78 -23.02 17.78
C LEU A 136 -26.22 -23.22 16.36
N LEU A 137 -26.29 -22.19 15.52
CA LEU A 137 -25.68 -22.22 14.18
C LEU A 137 -24.15 -22.41 14.29
N ARG A 138 -23.48 -21.68 15.19
CA ARG A 138 -22.03 -21.79 15.43
C ARG A 138 -21.62 -23.10 16.10
N LEU A 139 -22.51 -23.74 16.86
CA LEU A 139 -22.32 -25.08 17.41
C LEU A 139 -22.49 -26.19 16.36
N GLY A 140 -22.79 -25.84 15.11
CA GLY A 140 -22.85 -26.77 13.99
C GLY A 140 -24.20 -27.43 13.79
N LEU A 141 -25.30 -26.91 14.38
CA LEU A 141 -26.63 -27.43 14.07
C LEU A 141 -27.02 -27.11 12.61
N PRO A 142 -27.71 -28.03 11.91
CA PRO A 142 -28.13 -27.82 10.53
C PRO A 142 -28.99 -26.55 10.38
N PRO A 143 -28.67 -25.64 9.45
CA PRO A 143 -29.41 -24.39 9.26
C PRO A 143 -30.90 -24.60 8.98
N ASP A 144 -31.26 -25.63 8.19
CA ASP A 144 -32.65 -25.93 7.86
C ASP A 144 -33.45 -26.38 9.09
N GLU A 145 -32.79 -27.07 10.03
CA GLU A 145 -33.39 -27.48 11.30
C GLU A 145 -33.63 -26.27 12.19
N LEU A 146 -32.63 -25.37 12.29
CA LEU A 146 -32.75 -24.12 13.02
C LEU A 146 -33.83 -23.22 12.43
N ALA A 147 -33.93 -23.12 11.11
CA ALA A 147 -34.92 -22.30 10.42
C ALA A 147 -36.35 -22.75 10.78
N ARG A 148 -36.61 -24.07 10.71
CA ARG A 148 -37.88 -24.64 11.16
C ARG A 148 -38.13 -24.43 12.65
N ARG A 149 -37.12 -24.69 13.48
CA ARG A 149 -37.19 -24.58 14.96
C ARG A 149 -37.53 -23.16 15.42
N PHE A 150 -36.93 -22.15 14.80
CA PHE A 150 -37.13 -20.75 15.15
C PHE A 150 -38.16 -20.03 14.26
N LYS A 151 -38.88 -20.75 13.39
CA LYS A 151 -39.88 -20.18 12.46
C LYS A 151 -39.31 -18.99 11.67
N THR A 152 -38.13 -19.18 11.11
CA THR A 152 -37.41 -18.21 10.26
C THR A 152 -36.95 -18.90 8.98
N ASP A 153 -36.23 -18.19 8.11
CA ASP A 153 -35.53 -18.78 6.97
C ASP A 153 -34.01 -18.88 7.22
N THR A 154 -33.35 -19.73 6.45
CA THR A 154 -31.90 -19.92 6.55
C THR A 154 -31.12 -18.66 6.21
N ALA A 155 -31.63 -17.83 5.28
CA ALA A 155 -31.01 -16.57 4.92
C ALA A 155 -30.92 -15.62 6.12
N THR A 156 -32.00 -15.49 6.89
CA THR A 156 -32.09 -14.69 8.11
C THR A 156 -31.13 -15.21 9.18
N LEU A 157 -31.02 -16.53 9.35
CA LEU A 157 -30.05 -17.13 10.28
C LEU A 157 -28.61 -16.72 9.97
N PHE A 158 -28.21 -16.83 8.70
CA PHE A 158 -26.86 -16.47 8.28
C PHE A 158 -26.61 -14.95 8.32
N GLN A 159 -27.63 -14.14 8.03
CA GLN A 159 -27.58 -12.69 8.19
C GLN A 159 -27.39 -12.28 9.66
N LEU A 160 -28.10 -12.93 10.59
CA LEU A 160 -27.93 -12.72 12.03
C LEU A 160 -26.52 -13.12 12.48
N ASN A 161 -25.99 -14.24 11.98
CA ASN A 161 -24.61 -14.64 12.26
C ASN A 161 -23.59 -13.64 11.70
N ALA A 162 -23.81 -13.12 10.49
CA ALA A 162 -22.95 -12.10 9.90
C ALA A 162 -23.00 -10.77 10.67
N ALA A 163 -24.20 -10.34 11.10
CA ALA A 163 -24.39 -9.16 11.93
C ALA A 163 -23.68 -9.31 13.28
N PHE A 164 -23.83 -10.46 13.94
CA PHE A 164 -23.14 -10.78 15.19
C PHE A 164 -21.61 -10.84 15.00
N SER A 165 -21.11 -11.43 13.91
CA SER A 165 -19.67 -11.43 13.59
C SER A 165 -19.10 -10.02 13.41
N SER A 166 -19.92 -9.06 12.95
CA SER A 166 -19.46 -7.70 12.68
C SER A 166 -19.62 -6.72 13.85
N GLN A 167 -20.66 -6.88 14.67
CA GLN A 167 -21.09 -5.90 15.69
C GLN A 167 -21.43 -6.55 17.05
N GLY A 168 -21.15 -7.84 17.23
CA GLY A 168 -21.50 -8.57 18.45
C GLY A 168 -23.02 -8.56 18.71
N VAL A 169 -23.41 -8.52 19.99
CA VAL A 169 -24.82 -8.54 20.41
C VAL A 169 -25.61 -7.32 19.90
N LEU A 170 -24.96 -6.19 19.65
CA LEU A 170 -25.61 -4.99 19.09
C LEU A 170 -26.16 -5.24 17.67
N GLY A 171 -25.49 -6.09 16.89
CA GLY A 171 -25.97 -6.52 15.57
C GLY A 171 -27.26 -7.35 15.63
N LEU A 172 -27.59 -7.92 16.79
CA LEU A 172 -28.80 -8.71 17.03
C LEU A 172 -29.95 -7.91 17.64
N ALA A 173 -29.64 -6.86 18.40
CA ALA A 173 -30.62 -6.04 19.14
C ALA A 173 -31.39 -5.02 18.27
N ALA A 174 -30.93 -4.76 17.05
CA ALA A 174 -31.63 -3.84 16.15
C ALA A 174 -32.99 -4.42 15.70
N GLN A 175 -34.09 -3.69 15.93
CA GLN A 175 -35.46 -4.12 15.57
C GLN A 175 -35.67 -4.31 14.05
N ALA A 176 -34.78 -3.72 13.25
CA ALA A 176 -34.57 -3.99 11.83
C ALA A 176 -33.12 -4.47 11.65
N PRO A 177 -32.79 -5.32 10.65
CA PRO A 177 -31.41 -5.76 10.43
C PRO A 177 -30.50 -4.54 10.49
N ALA A 178 -29.51 -4.57 11.38
CA ALA A 178 -28.61 -3.45 11.62
C ALA A 178 -28.18 -2.85 10.27
N ARG A 179 -28.40 -1.54 10.07
CA ARG A 179 -28.08 -0.86 8.80
C ARG A 179 -26.68 -1.26 8.40
N ARG A 180 -26.56 -1.97 7.27
CA ARG A 180 -25.28 -2.47 6.79
C ARG A 180 -24.38 -1.27 6.57
N TRP A 181 -23.07 -1.40 6.81
CA TRP A 181 -22.12 -0.34 6.43
C TRP A 181 -22.28 0.03 4.94
N PHE A 182 -22.65 -0.95 4.12
CA PHE A 182 -23.02 -0.82 2.71
C PHE A 182 -24.28 0.05 2.46
N ASP A 183 -25.22 0.14 3.41
CA ASP A 183 -26.44 0.95 3.29
C ASP A 183 -26.19 2.45 3.41
N GLN A 184 -25.04 2.85 3.98
CA GLN A 184 -24.62 4.24 4.07
C GLN A 184 -23.80 4.69 2.85
N LEU A 185 -23.49 3.75 1.96
CA LEU A 185 -22.66 3.98 0.78
C LEU A 185 -23.52 3.87 -0.49
N LYS A 186 -22.98 4.35 -1.61
CA LYS A 186 -23.65 4.28 -2.92
C LYS A 186 -23.85 2.81 -3.30
N ARG A 187 -25.08 2.30 -3.16
CA ARG A 187 -25.43 0.91 -3.46
C ARG A 187 -25.22 0.53 -4.92
N GLU A 188 -25.12 1.51 -5.81
CA GLU A 188 -24.83 1.32 -7.23
C GLU A 188 -23.33 1.19 -7.53
N ASP A 189 -22.43 1.50 -6.57
CA ASP A 189 -20.99 1.41 -6.80
C ASP A 189 -20.56 -0.06 -6.99
N PRO A 190 -20.04 -0.44 -8.17
CA PRO A 190 -19.77 -1.84 -8.44
C PRO A 190 -18.64 -2.43 -7.58
N MET A 191 -17.65 -1.62 -7.17
CA MET A 191 -16.56 -2.06 -6.32
C MET A 191 -17.07 -2.39 -4.92
N LEU A 192 -17.88 -1.49 -4.34
CA LEU A 192 -18.46 -1.71 -3.03
C LEU A 192 -19.42 -2.91 -3.04
N ARG A 193 -20.21 -3.10 -4.11
CA ARG A 193 -21.08 -4.28 -4.26
C ARG A 193 -20.28 -5.58 -4.22
N ARG A 194 -19.18 -5.66 -4.99
CA ARG A 194 -18.30 -6.85 -5.02
C ARG A 194 -17.65 -7.10 -3.68
N LEU A 195 -17.22 -6.04 -2.99
CA LEU A 195 -16.63 -6.15 -1.66
C LEU A 195 -17.63 -6.70 -0.64
N GLU A 196 -18.88 -6.23 -0.67
CA GLU A 196 -19.93 -6.72 0.22
C GLU A 196 -20.32 -8.18 -0.07
N MET A 197 -20.40 -8.58 -1.34
CA MET A 197 -20.61 -9.99 -1.72
C MET A 197 -19.54 -10.90 -1.10
N VAL A 198 -18.26 -10.53 -1.21
CA VAL A 198 -17.15 -11.32 -0.65
C VAL A 198 -17.20 -11.31 0.87
N ARG A 199 -17.50 -10.18 1.51
CA ARG A 199 -17.64 -10.09 2.97
C ARG A 199 -18.73 -11.03 3.48
N LEU A 200 -19.92 -11.01 2.85
CA LEU A 200 -21.04 -11.88 3.23
C LEU A 200 -20.71 -13.36 3.07
N LEU A 201 -20.13 -13.74 1.92
CA LEU A 201 -19.71 -15.12 1.68
C LEU A 201 -18.69 -15.58 2.74
N ARG A 202 -17.67 -14.76 3.04
CA ARG A 202 -16.66 -15.07 4.06
C ARG A 202 -17.20 -15.09 5.49
N SER A 203 -18.31 -14.40 5.76
CA SER A 203 -19.01 -14.46 7.05
C SER A 203 -19.91 -15.70 7.21
N GLY A 204 -19.94 -16.58 6.20
CA GLY A 204 -20.68 -17.84 6.22
C GLY A 204 -22.08 -17.77 5.59
N VAL A 205 -22.44 -16.68 4.90
CA VAL A 205 -23.71 -16.59 4.17
C VAL A 205 -23.65 -17.49 2.93
N PRO A 206 -24.63 -18.38 2.69
CA PRO A 206 -24.61 -19.29 1.56
C PRO A 206 -24.53 -18.57 0.22
N LEU A 207 -23.74 -19.12 -0.70
CA LEU A 207 -23.52 -18.58 -2.04
C LEU A 207 -24.82 -18.22 -2.78
N PRO A 208 -25.87 -19.06 -2.81
CA PRO A 208 -27.12 -18.73 -3.51
C PRO A 208 -27.84 -17.51 -2.90
N VAL A 209 -27.72 -17.30 -1.59
CA VAL A 209 -28.34 -16.18 -0.88
C VAL A 209 -27.64 -14.88 -1.24
N VAL A 210 -26.31 -14.87 -1.22
CA VAL A 210 -25.51 -13.70 -1.63
C VAL A 210 -25.78 -13.37 -3.10
N ALA A 211 -25.81 -14.38 -3.98
CA ALA A 211 -26.08 -14.20 -5.39
C ALA A 211 -27.47 -13.55 -5.63
N ALA A 212 -28.52 -14.09 -5.00
CA ALA A 212 -29.88 -13.57 -5.13
C ALA A 212 -30.00 -12.12 -4.64
N GLU A 213 -29.39 -11.79 -3.49
CA GLU A 213 -29.49 -10.47 -2.89
C GLU A 213 -28.93 -9.36 -3.80
N PHE A 214 -27.84 -9.65 -4.52
CA PHE A 214 -27.18 -8.67 -5.38
C PHE A 214 -27.58 -8.78 -6.85
N GLY A 215 -28.55 -9.63 -7.20
CA GLY A 215 -28.92 -9.90 -8.59
C GLY A 215 -27.76 -10.46 -9.42
N ALA A 216 -26.89 -11.25 -8.80
CA ALA A 216 -25.72 -11.86 -9.39
C ALA A 216 -25.94 -13.37 -9.62
N VAL A 217 -25.13 -13.96 -10.49
CA VAL A 217 -25.06 -15.43 -10.64
C VAL A 217 -24.08 -16.02 -9.60
N PRO A 218 -24.35 -17.19 -9.00
CA PRO A 218 -23.49 -17.82 -8.00
C PRO A 218 -22.02 -17.94 -8.43
N GLU A 219 -21.77 -18.33 -9.68
CA GLU A 219 -20.43 -18.52 -10.24
C GLU A 219 -19.63 -17.21 -10.28
N TYR A 220 -20.31 -16.06 -10.42
CA TYR A 220 -19.67 -14.76 -10.37
C TYR A 220 -19.20 -14.42 -8.95
N VAL A 221 -20.05 -14.65 -7.96
CA VAL A 221 -19.72 -14.41 -6.54
C VAL A 221 -18.58 -15.32 -6.09
N GLU A 222 -18.58 -16.58 -6.53
CA GLU A 222 -17.49 -17.52 -6.28
C GLU A 222 -16.17 -17.06 -6.93
N ARG A 223 -16.19 -16.62 -8.20
CA ARG A 223 -15.00 -16.04 -8.86
C ARG A 223 -14.48 -14.79 -8.14
N LEU A 224 -15.36 -13.95 -7.60
CA LEU A 224 -14.94 -12.78 -6.82
C LEU A 224 -14.22 -13.20 -5.53
N ALA A 225 -14.78 -14.17 -4.81
CA ALA A 225 -14.17 -14.68 -3.59
C ALA A 225 -12.79 -15.31 -3.86
N HIS A 226 -12.66 -16.08 -4.95
CA HIS A 226 -11.38 -16.65 -5.37
C HIS A 226 -10.34 -15.58 -5.71
N ARG A 227 -10.72 -14.56 -6.51
CA ARG A 227 -9.83 -13.44 -6.83
C ARG A 227 -9.43 -12.64 -5.59
N PHE A 228 -10.36 -12.38 -4.68
CA PHE A 228 -10.05 -11.73 -3.42
C PHE A 228 -9.09 -12.54 -2.55
N ALA A 229 -9.25 -13.86 -2.51
CA ALA A 229 -8.35 -14.72 -1.75
C ALA A 229 -6.90 -14.67 -2.28
N LYS A 230 -6.73 -14.50 -3.60
CA LYS A 230 -5.42 -14.45 -4.26
C LYS A 230 -4.78 -13.05 -4.24
N GLU A 231 -5.57 -12.03 -4.48
CA GLU A 231 -5.11 -10.67 -4.81
C GLU A 231 -5.65 -9.61 -3.84
N GLY A 232 -6.42 -10.00 -2.83
CA GLY A 232 -7.08 -9.06 -1.91
C GLY A 232 -8.06 -8.14 -2.64
N ALA A 233 -8.11 -6.88 -2.25
CA ALA A 233 -9.04 -5.91 -2.81
C ALA A 233 -8.81 -5.67 -4.32
N THR A 234 -7.58 -5.79 -4.84
CA THR A 234 -7.32 -5.56 -6.28
C THR A 234 -7.98 -6.61 -7.16
N GLY A 235 -8.19 -7.83 -6.66
CA GLY A 235 -8.93 -8.89 -7.36
C GLY A 235 -10.42 -8.59 -7.59
N LEU A 236 -10.96 -7.55 -6.94
CA LEU A 236 -12.34 -7.09 -7.12
C LEU A 236 -12.48 -5.98 -8.17
N ILE A 237 -11.38 -5.42 -8.63
CA ILE A 237 -11.37 -4.39 -9.68
C ILE A 237 -11.88 -5.04 -10.97
N GLY A 238 -12.90 -4.44 -11.57
CA GLY A 238 -13.48 -4.85 -12.84
C GLY A 238 -12.94 -3.99 -13.98
N GLU A 239 -13.32 -4.34 -15.21
CA GLU A 239 -12.83 -3.62 -16.39
C GLU A 239 -13.18 -2.14 -16.38
N THR A 240 -14.38 -1.77 -15.91
CA THR A 240 -14.81 -0.37 -15.87
C THR A 240 -13.99 0.43 -14.87
N GLU A 241 -13.72 -0.12 -13.69
CA GLU A 241 -12.89 0.56 -12.69
C GLU A 241 -11.44 0.61 -13.12
N ALA A 242 -10.92 -0.45 -13.74
CA ALA A 242 -9.58 -0.47 -14.32
C ALA A 242 -9.43 0.55 -15.46
N ARG A 243 -10.39 0.63 -16.38
CA ARG A 243 -10.41 1.64 -17.45
C ARG A 243 -10.51 3.04 -16.89
N ARG A 244 -11.42 3.30 -15.95
CA ARG A 244 -11.54 4.60 -15.30
C ARG A 244 -10.26 4.99 -14.55
N TYR A 245 -9.60 4.03 -13.91
CA TYR A 245 -8.30 4.25 -13.28
C TYR A 245 -7.23 4.60 -14.32
N GLN A 246 -7.17 3.89 -15.44
CA GLN A 246 -6.24 4.19 -16.55
C GLN A 246 -6.54 5.54 -17.22
N GLU A 247 -7.81 5.94 -17.34
CA GLU A 247 -8.21 7.24 -17.88
C GLU A 247 -7.81 8.39 -16.95
N LEU A 248 -7.97 8.21 -15.63
CA LEU A 248 -7.57 9.18 -14.62
C LEU A 248 -6.05 9.21 -14.37
N HIS A 249 -5.39 8.07 -14.60
CA HIS A 249 -3.95 7.87 -14.41
C HIS A 249 -3.35 7.28 -15.69
N PRO A 250 -3.28 8.08 -16.76
CA PRO A 250 -2.72 7.61 -18.01
C PRO A 250 -1.28 7.12 -17.79
N PRO A 251 -0.85 6.06 -18.49
CA PRO A 251 0.53 5.59 -18.41
C PRO A 251 1.46 6.71 -18.85
N VAL A 252 2.38 7.08 -17.97
CA VAL A 252 3.38 8.13 -18.21
C VAL A 252 4.72 7.62 -17.73
N VAL A 253 5.77 8.07 -18.41
CA VAL A 253 7.17 7.81 -18.04
C VAL A 253 7.75 9.07 -17.42
N ARG A 254 8.20 8.95 -16.18
CA ARG A 254 8.83 10.02 -15.41
C ARG A 254 10.35 9.86 -15.48
N ILE A 255 11.03 10.89 -15.96
CA ILE A 255 12.46 10.86 -16.26
C ILE A 255 13.13 11.99 -15.48
N ALA A 256 14.22 11.68 -14.79
CA ALA A 256 15.08 12.68 -14.16
C ALA A 256 16.51 12.55 -14.67
N THR A 257 17.25 13.65 -14.70
CA THR A 257 18.71 13.64 -14.83
C THR A 257 19.35 14.60 -13.84
N TYR A 258 20.51 14.24 -13.32
CA TYR A 258 21.20 15.04 -12.33
C TYR A 258 22.71 14.75 -12.29
N ASN A 259 23.52 15.78 -12.49
CA ASN A 259 24.96 15.74 -12.26
C ASN A 259 25.24 15.81 -10.75
N LEU A 260 25.91 14.78 -10.22
CA LEU A 260 26.22 14.64 -8.79
C LEU A 260 27.43 15.44 -8.34
N HIS A 261 28.15 16.15 -9.21
CA HIS A 261 29.33 16.93 -8.86
C HIS A 261 30.33 16.16 -7.97
N GLY A 262 30.53 14.87 -8.26
CA GLY A 262 31.38 13.98 -7.48
C GLY A 262 31.05 13.91 -5.98
N VAL A 263 32.07 14.07 -5.15
CA VAL A 263 32.03 13.86 -3.69
C VAL A 263 32.36 15.13 -2.92
N HIS A 264 31.65 15.37 -1.83
CA HIS A 264 31.74 16.55 -0.98
C HIS A 264 31.87 16.17 0.51
N GLU A 265 32.35 17.13 1.31
CA GLU A 265 32.28 17.00 2.77
C GLU A 265 30.81 16.91 3.22
N GLY A 266 30.48 15.91 4.05
CA GLY A 266 29.11 15.69 4.53
C GLY A 266 28.18 14.97 3.55
N ASP A 267 28.73 14.21 2.58
CA ASP A 267 27.97 13.54 1.53
C ASP A 267 26.78 12.66 2.02
N ASP A 268 26.82 12.06 3.21
CA ASP A 268 25.65 11.29 3.71
C ASP A 268 24.38 12.16 3.82
N GLY A 269 24.53 13.38 4.36
CA GLY A 269 23.42 14.32 4.50
C GLY A 269 22.97 14.87 3.14
N ARG A 270 23.92 15.11 2.25
CA ARG A 270 23.69 15.55 0.87
C ARG A 270 22.92 14.50 0.08
N TYR A 271 23.39 13.24 0.07
CA TYR A 271 22.73 12.12 -0.61
C TYR A 271 21.34 11.83 -0.05
N ARG A 272 21.14 11.98 1.26
CA ARG A 272 19.79 11.89 1.85
C ARG A 272 18.86 12.97 1.33
N SER A 273 19.35 14.19 1.15
CA SER A 273 18.56 15.31 0.63
C SER A 273 18.25 15.12 -0.85
N ILE A 274 19.24 14.74 -1.66
CA ILE A 274 19.07 14.39 -3.08
C ILE A 274 18.04 13.28 -3.23
N ALA A 275 18.20 12.17 -2.50
CA ALA A 275 17.27 11.04 -2.58
C ALA A 275 15.85 11.43 -2.15
N ARG A 276 15.69 12.28 -1.13
CA ARG A 276 14.38 12.78 -0.69
C ARG A 276 13.71 13.63 -1.76
N GLU A 277 14.44 14.56 -2.36
CA GLU A 277 13.91 15.44 -3.40
C GLU A 277 13.58 14.66 -4.67
N LEU A 278 14.47 13.79 -5.15
CA LEU A 278 14.19 12.92 -6.29
C LEU A 278 13.01 11.98 -6.03
N SER A 279 12.86 11.44 -4.82
CA SER A 279 11.73 10.56 -4.49
C SER A 279 10.39 11.28 -4.57
N ALA A 280 10.33 12.59 -4.33
CA ALA A 280 9.10 13.37 -4.45
C ALA A 280 8.60 13.48 -5.89
N PHE A 281 9.49 13.35 -6.88
CA PHE A 281 9.14 13.30 -8.30
C PHE A 281 8.74 11.90 -8.78
N GLU A 282 8.95 10.87 -7.95
CA GLU A 282 8.69 9.46 -8.28
C GLU A 282 9.21 9.01 -9.67
N PRO A 283 10.47 9.29 -10.04
CA PRO A 283 10.95 9.02 -11.39
C PRO A 283 10.97 7.51 -11.68
N ASP A 284 10.58 7.12 -12.89
CA ASP A 284 10.73 5.75 -13.38
C ASP A 284 12.17 5.50 -13.81
N LEU A 285 12.81 6.53 -14.38
CA LEU A 285 14.16 6.53 -14.95
C LEU A 285 14.96 7.72 -14.41
N VAL A 286 16.19 7.49 -13.96
CA VAL A 286 17.11 8.54 -13.51
C VAL A 286 18.49 8.37 -14.15
N ALA A 287 19.01 9.43 -14.75
CA ALA A 287 20.36 9.49 -15.30
C ALA A 287 21.24 10.31 -14.35
N PHE A 288 22.37 9.73 -13.95
CA PHE A 288 23.34 10.39 -13.09
C PHE A 288 24.67 10.60 -13.82
N GLN A 289 25.29 11.75 -13.58
CA GLN A 289 26.63 12.10 -14.04
C GLN A 289 27.54 12.39 -12.84
N GLU A 290 28.85 12.37 -13.06
CA GLU A 290 29.88 12.54 -12.02
C GLU A 290 29.70 11.58 -10.84
N VAL A 291 29.34 10.34 -11.17
CA VAL A 291 29.10 9.26 -10.22
C VAL A 291 30.44 8.66 -9.81
N ILE A 292 30.73 8.62 -8.52
CA ILE A 292 31.95 8.00 -7.99
C ILE A 292 31.70 6.53 -7.61
N CYS A 293 32.60 5.64 -8.04
CA CYS A 293 32.59 4.21 -7.69
C CYS A 293 34.02 3.68 -7.45
N GLY A 294 34.47 3.67 -6.19
CA GLY A 294 35.81 3.23 -5.83
C GLY A 294 36.50 4.19 -4.86
N ALA A 295 37.81 4.04 -4.68
CA ALA A 295 38.59 4.85 -3.73
C ALA A 295 38.04 4.85 -2.28
N GLY A 296 37.49 3.72 -1.84
CA GLY A 296 36.85 3.57 -0.53
C GLY A 296 35.40 4.10 -0.47
N ILE A 297 34.89 4.63 -1.58
CA ILE A 297 33.54 5.18 -1.73
C ILE A 297 32.69 4.15 -2.45
N ARG A 298 31.58 3.77 -1.81
CA ARG A 298 30.56 2.94 -2.45
C ARG A 298 29.90 3.72 -3.58
N GLU A 299 29.58 3.05 -4.68
CA GLU A 299 28.94 3.65 -5.86
C GLU A 299 27.80 4.63 -5.49
N THR A 300 27.99 5.90 -5.80
CA THR A 300 27.17 7.00 -5.26
C THR A 300 25.72 6.99 -5.75
N SER A 301 25.47 6.61 -7.01
CA SER A 301 24.10 6.43 -7.54
C SER A 301 23.40 5.22 -6.93
N LEU A 302 24.10 4.11 -6.61
CA LEU A 302 23.53 3.00 -5.85
C LEU A 302 23.11 3.44 -4.44
N GLN A 303 23.93 4.25 -3.76
CA GLN A 303 23.55 4.80 -2.45
C GLN A 303 22.28 5.67 -2.53
N LEU A 304 22.12 6.45 -3.59
CA LEU A 304 20.89 7.22 -3.84
C LEU A 304 19.71 6.30 -4.15
N ALA A 305 19.88 5.33 -5.04
CA ALA A 305 18.85 4.38 -5.45
C ALA A 305 18.30 3.58 -4.26
N GLU A 306 19.15 3.12 -3.34
CA GLU A 306 18.69 2.41 -2.13
C GLU A 306 17.87 3.30 -1.19
N ARG A 307 18.28 4.57 -1.02
CA ARG A 307 17.54 5.54 -0.22
C ARG A 307 16.20 5.87 -0.85
N MET A 308 16.19 6.12 -2.16
CA MET A 308 14.96 6.33 -2.93
C MET A 308 14.04 5.12 -2.82
N SER A 309 14.60 3.91 -2.87
CA SER A 309 13.83 2.67 -2.73
C SER A 309 13.14 2.57 -1.37
N GLY A 310 13.84 2.93 -0.29
CA GLY A 310 13.27 2.98 1.05
C GLY A 310 12.23 4.09 1.27
N MET A 311 12.34 5.22 0.56
CA MET A 311 11.42 6.36 0.69
C MET A 311 10.16 6.24 -0.16
N ALA A 312 10.30 5.77 -1.41
CA ALA A 312 9.22 5.69 -2.39
C ALA A 312 8.55 4.30 -2.44
N GLY A 313 9.07 3.30 -1.72
CA GLY A 313 8.53 1.95 -1.73
C GLY A 313 8.68 1.22 -3.08
N ALA A 314 9.69 1.59 -3.88
CA ALA A 314 9.94 1.04 -5.21
C ALA A 314 11.38 0.48 -5.33
N ASP A 315 11.62 -0.55 -6.14
CA ASP A 315 12.95 -1.19 -6.25
C ASP A 315 13.80 -0.52 -7.34
N TYR A 316 14.60 0.49 -6.98
CA TYR A 316 15.53 1.12 -7.92
C TYR A 316 16.80 0.29 -8.09
N ARG A 317 17.12 -0.05 -9.34
CA ARG A 317 18.34 -0.77 -9.72
C ARG A 317 19.26 0.15 -10.49
N THR A 318 20.57 0.02 -10.28
CA THR A 318 21.56 0.86 -10.97
C THR A 318 22.45 0.12 -11.95
N PHE A 319 22.91 0.83 -12.97
CA PHE A 319 23.99 0.41 -13.85
C PHE A 319 24.99 1.56 -14.01
N PHE A 320 26.26 1.30 -13.71
CA PHE A 320 27.34 2.28 -13.72
C PHE A 320 28.33 1.99 -14.87
N ALA A 321 28.69 3.03 -15.60
CA ALA A 321 29.74 3.02 -16.62
C ALA A 321 30.88 3.95 -16.21
N HIS A 322 32.03 3.36 -15.87
CA HIS A 322 33.24 4.10 -15.55
C HIS A 322 33.73 4.90 -16.76
N CYS A 323 34.09 6.17 -16.53
CA CYS A 323 34.66 7.04 -17.54
C CYS A 323 36.17 7.22 -17.33
N HIS A 324 36.58 7.87 -16.23
CA HIS A 324 37.96 8.28 -16.00
C HIS A 324 38.25 8.44 -14.50
N LEU A 325 39.50 8.77 -14.14
CA LEU A 325 39.88 9.13 -12.78
C LEU A 325 39.77 10.65 -12.58
N PHE A 326 38.84 11.10 -11.75
CA PHE A 326 38.75 12.49 -11.29
C PHE A 326 39.85 12.79 -10.27
N GLN A 327 40.55 13.92 -10.47
CA GLN A 327 41.73 14.31 -9.68
C GLN A 327 42.77 13.18 -9.52
N GLU A 328 42.90 12.33 -10.54
CA GLU A 328 43.79 11.14 -10.55
C GLU A 328 43.52 10.15 -9.40
N LYS A 329 42.39 10.27 -8.71
CA LYS A 329 42.11 9.55 -7.46
C LYS A 329 40.76 8.84 -7.45
N PHE A 330 39.71 9.51 -7.91
CA PHE A 330 38.34 9.03 -7.77
C PHE A 330 37.84 8.47 -9.10
N PRO A 331 37.50 7.17 -9.20
CA PRO A 331 36.90 6.62 -10.41
C PRO A 331 35.50 7.21 -10.61
N GLU A 332 35.38 8.05 -11.63
CA GLU A 332 34.19 8.79 -11.99
C GLU A 332 33.56 8.21 -13.27
N GLY A 333 32.24 8.24 -13.34
CA GLY A 333 31.50 7.86 -14.52
C GLY A 333 30.08 8.38 -14.56
N VAL A 334 29.29 7.73 -15.38
CA VAL A 334 27.85 7.97 -15.50
C VAL A 334 27.10 6.73 -15.03
N ALA A 335 25.89 6.93 -14.51
CA ALA A 335 25.03 5.83 -14.10
C ALA A 335 23.58 6.05 -14.50
N LEU A 336 22.84 4.95 -14.45
CA LEU A 336 21.41 4.90 -14.64
C LEU A 336 20.79 4.27 -13.41
N ALA A 337 19.65 4.79 -12.96
CA ALA A 337 18.76 4.10 -12.03
C ALA A 337 17.38 3.94 -12.67
N ALA A 338 16.80 2.74 -12.54
CA ALA A 338 15.45 2.47 -13.04
C ALA A 338 14.63 1.77 -11.95
N ARG A 339 13.37 2.19 -11.80
CA ARG A 339 12.39 1.59 -10.86
C ARG A 339 11.98 0.16 -11.24
N HIS A 340 12.29 -0.25 -12.47
CA HIS A 340 11.91 -1.51 -13.05
C HIS A 340 13.13 -2.36 -13.39
N ARG A 341 12.91 -3.66 -13.60
CA ARG A 341 13.96 -4.53 -14.13
C ARG A 341 14.40 -4.01 -15.49
N PHE A 342 15.70 -4.00 -15.71
CA PHE A 342 16.30 -3.70 -17.00
C PHE A 342 17.10 -4.90 -17.52
N SER A 343 17.36 -4.88 -18.81
CA SER A 343 18.15 -5.84 -19.56
C SER A 343 19.12 -5.12 -20.49
N ASN A 344 20.04 -5.88 -21.08
CA ASN A 344 21.04 -5.40 -22.04
C ASN A 344 21.77 -4.10 -21.61
N PRO A 345 22.37 -4.04 -20.40
CA PRO A 345 23.17 -2.89 -20.00
C PRO A 345 24.45 -2.80 -20.84
N GLN A 346 24.79 -1.60 -21.31
CA GLN A 346 25.91 -1.34 -22.21
C GLN A 346 26.70 -0.12 -21.75
N SER A 347 28.02 -0.24 -21.72
CA SER A 347 28.93 0.91 -21.64
C SER A 347 29.36 1.27 -23.06
N ILE A 348 28.82 2.38 -23.58
CA ILE A 348 29.09 2.85 -24.94
C ILE A 348 30.31 3.76 -24.90
N ASP A 349 31.37 3.35 -25.59
CA ASP A 349 32.58 4.15 -25.75
C ASP A 349 32.32 5.44 -26.54
N LEU A 350 32.68 6.60 -25.99
CA LEU A 350 32.60 7.91 -26.66
C LEU A 350 34.00 8.54 -26.86
N ASN A 351 35.04 7.71 -26.94
CA ASN A 351 36.44 8.12 -27.08
C ASN A 351 37.00 7.84 -28.47
N GLU A 352 36.83 6.62 -28.96
CA GLU A 352 37.41 6.17 -30.22
C GLU A 352 36.39 6.19 -31.36
N GLY A 353 36.84 6.10 -32.61
CA GLY A 353 35.95 6.05 -33.78
C GLY A 353 35.08 7.31 -34.00
N LEU A 354 35.38 8.43 -33.33
CA LEU A 354 34.71 9.70 -33.57
C LEU A 354 35.04 10.23 -34.97
N ALA A 355 34.05 10.88 -35.60
CA ALA A 355 34.19 11.47 -36.92
C ALA A 355 35.40 12.42 -36.98
N GLY A 356 36.15 12.40 -38.08
CA GLY A 356 37.35 13.23 -38.24
C GLY A 356 38.55 12.81 -37.37
N GLY A 357 38.48 11.66 -36.68
CA GLY A 357 39.57 11.21 -35.79
C GLY A 357 39.66 12.00 -34.49
N LEU A 358 38.61 12.75 -34.15
CA LEU A 358 38.52 13.57 -32.94
C LEU A 358 38.70 12.71 -31.67
N ARG A 359 39.13 13.36 -30.60
CA ARG A 359 39.34 12.75 -29.28
C ARG A 359 38.87 13.72 -28.18
N PRO A 360 38.19 13.23 -27.14
CA PRO A 360 37.80 14.06 -26.00
C PRO A 360 39.01 14.43 -25.14
N ALA A 361 38.87 15.51 -24.36
CA ALA A 361 39.89 15.95 -23.41
C ALA A 361 40.11 14.93 -22.28
N MET A 362 39.08 14.15 -21.97
CA MET A 362 39.16 13.04 -21.02
C MET A 362 38.27 11.88 -21.45
N PRO A 363 38.53 10.65 -20.99
CA PRO A 363 37.70 9.52 -21.37
C PRO A 363 36.22 9.71 -20.97
N ARG A 364 35.30 9.52 -21.92
CA ARG A 364 33.85 9.59 -21.79
C ARG A 364 33.20 8.30 -22.27
N PHE A 365 32.20 7.85 -21.52
CA PHE A 365 31.33 6.73 -21.88
C PHE A 365 29.88 7.12 -21.61
N ALA A 366 28.94 6.50 -22.32
CA ALA A 366 27.54 6.54 -21.95
C ALA A 366 27.14 5.20 -21.31
N ALA A 367 26.35 5.25 -20.23
CA ALA A 367 25.65 4.08 -19.74
C ALA A 367 24.34 3.97 -20.52
N ALA A 368 23.99 2.79 -21.02
CA ALA A 368 22.70 2.53 -21.66
C ALA A 368 22.10 1.20 -21.18
N LEU A 369 20.78 1.11 -21.17
CA LEU A 369 20.04 -0.12 -20.86
C LEU A 369 18.68 -0.14 -21.56
N GLN A 370 18.01 -1.29 -21.50
CA GLN A 370 16.64 -1.47 -21.96
C GLN A 370 15.73 -1.84 -20.79
N THR A 371 14.52 -1.30 -20.75
CA THR A 371 13.47 -1.68 -19.78
C THR A 371 12.10 -1.69 -20.45
N GLU A 372 11.08 -2.19 -19.74
CA GLU A 372 9.70 -2.19 -20.20
C GLU A 372 8.86 -1.32 -19.26
N LEU A 373 8.25 -0.26 -19.80
CA LEU A 373 7.38 0.65 -19.06
C LEU A 373 6.02 0.71 -19.77
N HIS A 374 4.95 0.39 -19.04
CA HIS A 374 3.58 0.43 -19.56
C HIS A 374 3.37 -0.38 -20.86
N GLY A 375 4.06 -1.52 -20.99
CA GLY A 375 4.00 -2.38 -22.18
C GLY A 375 4.80 -1.85 -23.38
N ARG A 376 5.63 -0.80 -23.19
CA ARG A 376 6.53 -0.27 -24.22
C ARG A 376 7.97 -0.61 -23.89
N THR A 377 8.72 -1.02 -24.91
CA THR A 377 10.18 -1.17 -24.80
C THR A 377 10.83 0.21 -24.79
N VAL A 378 11.61 0.49 -23.74
CA VAL A 378 12.30 1.77 -23.55
C VAL A 378 13.82 1.53 -23.53
N ALA A 379 14.55 2.22 -24.39
CA ALA A 379 16.00 2.36 -24.29
C ALA A 379 16.33 3.64 -23.53
N PHE A 380 17.20 3.55 -22.53
CA PHE A 380 17.55 4.67 -21.67
C PHE A 380 19.06 4.79 -21.54
N ALA A 381 19.58 6.00 -21.79
CA ALA A 381 21.00 6.30 -21.74
C ALA A 381 21.32 7.55 -20.89
N SER A 382 22.40 7.46 -20.13
CA SER A 382 23.01 8.54 -19.36
C SER A 382 24.32 8.91 -20.04
N THR A 383 24.53 10.20 -20.28
CA THR A 383 25.76 10.69 -20.90
C THR A 383 26.28 11.96 -20.22
N HIS A 384 27.58 12.16 -20.30
CA HIS A 384 28.28 13.37 -19.91
C HIS A 384 29.29 13.68 -21.02
N LEU A 385 28.96 14.62 -21.90
CA LEU A 385 29.79 14.90 -23.09
C LEU A 385 31.09 15.65 -22.72
N ASP A 386 32.01 15.75 -23.67
CA ASP A 386 33.30 16.40 -23.46
C ASP A 386 33.18 17.87 -23.00
N HIS A 387 34.00 18.26 -22.03
CA HIS A 387 33.96 19.59 -21.41
C HIS A 387 34.89 20.60 -22.09
N ALA A 388 35.67 20.19 -23.09
CA ALA A 388 36.56 21.09 -23.82
C ALA A 388 35.77 22.17 -24.56
N SER A 389 36.42 23.29 -24.89
CA SER A 389 35.74 24.38 -25.61
C SER A 389 35.30 24.00 -27.03
N ASP A 390 35.88 22.95 -27.63
CA ASP A 390 35.57 22.51 -28.99
C ASP A 390 34.28 21.66 -29.03
N SER A 391 33.21 22.25 -29.58
CA SER A 391 31.92 21.59 -29.76
C SER A 391 31.95 20.46 -30.81
N ALA A 392 32.97 20.41 -31.69
CA ALA A 392 33.06 19.38 -32.72
C ALA A 392 33.20 17.96 -32.11
N VAL A 393 33.93 17.84 -31.00
CA VAL A 393 34.05 16.58 -30.26
C VAL A 393 32.69 16.15 -29.73
N ARG A 394 31.95 17.06 -29.08
CA ARG A 394 30.62 16.78 -28.54
C ARG A 394 29.63 16.40 -29.64
N GLU A 395 29.67 17.07 -30.79
CA GLU A 395 28.85 16.71 -31.95
C GLU A 395 29.15 15.28 -32.42
N ALA A 396 30.43 14.93 -32.55
CA ALA A 396 30.84 13.58 -32.93
C ALA A 396 30.42 12.53 -31.90
N GLN A 397 30.49 12.85 -30.60
CA GLN A 397 30.02 11.99 -29.51
C GLN A 397 28.49 11.80 -29.57
N ALA A 398 27.73 12.87 -29.77
CA ALA A 398 26.27 12.81 -29.91
C ALA A 398 25.85 11.92 -31.09
N ARG A 399 26.47 12.11 -32.27
CA ARG A 399 26.21 11.27 -33.45
C ARG A 399 26.56 9.81 -33.23
N LYS A 400 27.72 9.53 -32.61
CA LYS A 400 28.13 8.16 -32.26
C LYS A 400 27.14 7.52 -31.30
N LEU A 401 26.73 8.25 -30.24
CA LEU A 401 25.77 7.75 -29.26
C LEU A 401 24.44 7.36 -29.92
N VAL A 402 23.88 8.23 -30.78
CA VAL A 402 22.67 7.90 -31.53
C VAL A 402 22.84 6.62 -32.34
N SER A 403 23.93 6.52 -33.12
CA SER A 403 24.19 5.35 -33.97
C SER A 403 24.31 4.06 -33.15
N GLU A 404 24.97 4.12 -31.99
CA GLU A 404 25.11 2.96 -31.11
C GLU A 404 23.79 2.58 -30.44
N LEU A 405 22.96 3.55 -30.05
CA LEU A 405 21.63 3.27 -29.50
C LEU A 405 20.72 2.59 -30.52
N ASP A 406 20.70 3.08 -31.77
CA ASP A 406 19.91 2.47 -32.85
C ASP A 406 20.40 1.05 -33.17
N ARG A 407 21.70 0.79 -33.04
CA ARG A 407 22.31 -0.54 -33.24
C ARG A 407 22.03 -1.50 -32.09
N LEU A 408 22.13 -1.04 -30.86
CA LEU A 408 22.04 -1.85 -29.64
C LEU A 408 20.61 -2.10 -29.19
N TYR A 409 19.68 -1.20 -29.51
CA TYR A 409 18.29 -1.23 -29.07
C TYR A 409 17.30 -0.99 -30.23
N PRO A 410 17.37 -1.78 -31.32
CA PRO A 410 16.57 -1.53 -32.53
C PRO A 410 15.05 -1.65 -32.32
N GLU A 411 14.62 -2.41 -31.30
CA GLU A 411 13.20 -2.63 -30.97
C GLU A 411 12.66 -1.63 -29.94
N ALA A 412 13.45 -0.63 -29.54
CA ALA A 412 13.01 0.37 -28.57
C ALA A 412 11.96 1.29 -29.20
N GLN A 413 10.76 1.32 -28.58
CA GLN A 413 9.65 2.18 -29.01
C GLN A 413 9.80 3.60 -28.46
N LEU A 414 10.46 3.74 -27.31
CA LEU A 414 10.84 5.00 -26.69
C LEU A 414 12.35 4.99 -26.44
N VAL A 415 13.07 6.02 -26.87
CA VAL A 415 14.50 6.18 -26.62
C VAL A 415 14.73 7.47 -25.85
N VAL A 416 15.34 7.36 -24.68
CA VAL A 416 15.64 8.48 -23.79
C VAL A 416 17.15 8.61 -23.65
N VAL A 417 17.68 9.79 -23.97
CA VAL A 417 19.06 10.18 -23.68
C VAL A 417 19.01 11.36 -22.72
N ALA A 418 19.59 11.21 -21.54
CA ALA A 418 19.57 12.25 -20.53
C ALA A 418 20.95 12.47 -19.91
N GLY A 419 21.25 13.71 -19.54
CA GLY A 419 22.51 14.05 -18.89
C GLY A 419 23.04 15.42 -19.24
N ASP A 420 24.28 15.64 -18.80
CA ASP A 420 25.04 16.85 -19.04
C ASP A 420 25.67 16.81 -20.43
N MET A 421 25.14 17.63 -21.32
CA MET A 421 25.62 17.72 -22.70
C MET A 421 26.81 18.67 -22.83
N ASN A 422 27.21 19.38 -21.78
CA ASN A 422 28.28 20.40 -21.79
C ASN A 422 28.14 21.43 -22.93
N ASP A 423 26.92 21.62 -23.43
CA ASP A 423 26.64 22.54 -24.52
C ASP A 423 25.23 23.07 -24.43
N VAL A 424 25.02 24.27 -24.98
CA VAL A 424 23.77 24.99 -24.87
C VAL A 424 22.79 24.62 -25.98
N GLU A 425 21.56 25.11 -25.85
CA GLU A 425 20.54 24.96 -26.89
C GLU A 425 21.00 25.52 -28.23
N GLY A 426 20.61 24.84 -29.32
CA GLY A 426 20.98 25.24 -30.68
C GLY A 426 22.43 24.94 -31.06
N SER A 427 23.24 24.40 -30.15
CA SER A 427 24.58 23.91 -30.45
C SER A 427 24.57 22.68 -31.37
N ALA A 428 25.72 22.38 -31.97
CA ALA A 428 25.92 21.25 -32.86
C ALA A 428 25.55 19.88 -32.26
N PRO A 429 25.95 19.50 -31.02
CA PRO A 429 25.54 18.22 -30.43
C PRO A 429 24.03 18.11 -30.23
N ILE A 430 23.37 19.16 -29.76
CA ILE A 430 21.91 19.16 -29.56
C ILE A 430 21.19 19.07 -30.91
N ALA A 431 21.68 19.78 -31.93
CA ALA A 431 21.16 19.67 -33.29
C ALA A 431 21.34 18.25 -33.87
N ALA A 432 22.44 17.55 -33.56
CA ALA A 432 22.67 16.17 -34.02
C ALA A 432 21.64 15.18 -33.43
N PHE A 433 21.27 15.34 -32.16
CA PHE A 433 20.16 14.58 -31.58
C PHE A 433 18.83 14.93 -32.24
N ALA A 434 18.53 16.22 -32.43
CA ALA A 434 17.30 16.68 -33.05
C ALA A 434 17.11 16.16 -34.49
N GLN A 435 18.19 16.19 -35.30
CA GLN A 435 18.22 15.63 -36.66
C GLN A 435 17.92 14.12 -36.68
N SER A 436 18.21 13.43 -35.59
CA SER A 436 17.96 12.00 -35.42
C SER A 436 16.59 11.69 -34.80
N GLY A 437 15.71 12.69 -34.71
CA GLY A 437 14.33 12.54 -34.24
C GLY A 437 14.14 12.66 -32.73
N PHE A 438 15.17 13.06 -31.98
CA PHE A 438 15.01 13.37 -30.56
C PHE A 438 14.37 14.75 -30.38
N VAL A 439 13.50 14.85 -29.39
CA VAL A 439 12.87 16.08 -28.95
C VAL A 439 13.32 16.38 -27.52
N ASP A 440 13.75 17.61 -27.29
CA ASP A 440 14.08 18.08 -25.95
C ASP A 440 12.83 18.31 -25.11
N ALA A 441 12.69 17.53 -24.03
CA ALA A 441 11.51 17.53 -23.19
C ALA A 441 11.23 18.88 -22.54
N PHE A 442 12.27 19.64 -22.18
CA PHE A 442 12.08 20.95 -21.57
C PHE A 442 11.51 21.95 -22.59
N ARG A 443 12.06 22.00 -23.80
CA ARG A 443 11.59 22.90 -24.86
C ARG A 443 10.26 22.49 -25.48
N ALA A 444 9.88 21.22 -25.41
CA ALA A 444 8.55 20.77 -25.76
C ALA A 444 7.47 21.39 -24.84
N CYS A 445 7.80 21.63 -23.57
CA CYS A 445 6.89 22.22 -22.58
C CYS A 445 7.02 23.75 -22.44
N HIS A 446 8.22 24.30 -22.69
CA HIS A 446 8.56 25.68 -22.33
C HIS A 446 9.30 26.44 -23.43
N ARG A 447 8.88 27.69 -23.68
CA ARG A 447 9.55 28.57 -24.66
C ARG A 447 10.86 29.21 -24.15
N ARG A 448 11.03 29.36 -22.83
CA ARG A 448 12.16 30.05 -22.18
C ARG A 448 12.48 29.39 -20.84
N GLY A 449 13.53 29.84 -20.15
CA GLY A 449 13.94 29.33 -18.83
C GLY A 449 14.63 27.98 -18.88
N GLY A 450 14.83 27.36 -17.71
CA GLY A 450 15.43 26.03 -17.60
C GLY A 450 16.96 26.03 -17.57
N ALA A 451 17.62 27.16 -17.30
CA ALA A 451 19.06 27.14 -17.06
C ALA A 451 19.38 26.23 -15.87
N THR A 452 20.43 25.42 -16.02
CA THR A 452 20.83 24.39 -15.07
C THR A 452 22.19 24.63 -14.45
N PHE A 453 22.99 25.54 -15.02
CA PHE A 453 24.36 25.80 -14.56
C PHE A 453 24.70 27.29 -14.49
N THR A 454 25.34 27.80 -13.44
CA THR A 454 25.61 27.12 -12.14
C THR A 454 24.39 27.21 -11.22
N THR A 455 24.21 26.31 -10.24
CA THR A 455 23.03 26.32 -9.36
C THR A 455 22.80 27.63 -8.62
N ALA A 456 23.87 28.33 -8.24
CA ALA A 456 23.77 29.60 -7.51
C ALA A 456 23.29 30.76 -8.39
N ASP A 457 23.62 30.76 -9.67
CA ASP A 457 23.19 31.75 -10.67
C ASP A 457 23.07 31.07 -12.05
N PRO A 458 21.94 30.39 -12.33
CA PRO A 458 21.80 29.58 -13.54
C PRO A 458 21.66 30.45 -14.79
N GLN A 459 22.65 30.39 -15.68
CA GLN A 459 22.70 31.17 -16.92
C GLN A 459 22.74 30.29 -18.18
N ALA A 460 23.21 29.04 -18.05
CA ALA A 460 23.31 28.10 -19.16
C ALA A 460 22.41 26.89 -18.90
N ARG A 461 21.73 26.39 -19.94
CA ARG A 461 21.07 25.08 -19.90
C ARG A 461 21.93 24.07 -20.65
N ILE A 462 22.60 23.23 -19.88
CA ILE A 462 23.52 22.21 -20.39
C ILE A 462 23.07 20.79 -20.05
N ASP A 463 22.10 20.64 -19.15
CA ASP A 463 21.48 19.35 -18.81
C ASP A 463 20.18 19.16 -19.58
N PHE A 464 20.02 17.99 -20.21
CA PHE A 464 18.91 17.70 -21.12
C PHE A 464 18.25 16.35 -20.83
N ILE A 465 16.96 16.28 -21.12
CA ILE A 465 16.24 15.02 -21.33
C ILE A 465 15.75 15.04 -22.78
N LEU A 466 16.40 14.25 -23.63
CA LEU A 466 16.12 14.13 -25.05
C LEU A 466 15.36 12.82 -25.28
N VAL A 467 14.21 12.91 -25.96
CA VAL A 467 13.29 11.78 -26.11
C VAL A 467 12.90 11.59 -27.57
N LYS A 468 13.05 10.37 -28.08
CA LYS A 468 12.58 9.92 -29.39
C LYS A 468 11.47 8.90 -29.20
N GLY A 469 10.35 9.06 -29.92
CA GLY A 469 9.20 8.13 -29.86
C GLY A 469 8.16 8.40 -28.78
N ALA A 470 8.19 9.57 -28.11
CA ALA A 470 7.11 9.98 -27.21
C ALA A 470 5.90 10.49 -28.01
N ASP A 471 4.69 10.13 -27.57
CA ASP A 471 3.44 10.64 -28.11
C ASP A 471 3.18 12.08 -27.65
N GLN A 472 3.48 12.37 -26.38
CA GLN A 472 3.24 13.67 -25.75
C GLN A 472 4.28 14.00 -24.68
N PHE A 473 4.60 15.28 -24.56
CA PHE A 473 5.36 15.87 -23.46
C PHE A 473 4.35 16.56 -22.52
N LEU A 474 4.22 16.08 -21.29
CA LEU A 474 3.17 16.53 -20.37
C LEU A 474 3.65 17.64 -19.44
N SER A 475 4.86 17.47 -18.91
CA SER A 475 5.52 18.50 -18.10
C SER A 475 7.03 18.32 -18.15
N ALA A 476 7.74 19.40 -17.87
CA ALA A 476 9.16 19.40 -17.60
C ALA A 476 9.49 20.53 -16.62
N GLU A 477 10.46 20.34 -15.74
CA GLU A 477 10.88 21.35 -14.78
C GLU A 477 12.34 21.12 -14.34
N THR A 478 12.96 22.17 -13.80
CA THR A 478 14.24 22.02 -13.09
C THR A 478 13.98 21.46 -11.70
N ALA A 479 14.89 20.64 -11.20
CA ALA A 479 14.80 19.98 -9.90
C ALA A 479 16.11 20.18 -9.11
N LEU A 480 16.12 19.85 -7.82
CA LEU A 480 17.31 19.87 -6.96
C LEU A 480 18.07 21.22 -6.96
N ALA A 481 17.34 22.32 -6.81
CA ALA A 481 17.87 23.67 -7.02
C ALA A 481 18.73 24.24 -5.88
N HIS A 482 19.04 23.45 -4.84
CA HIS A 482 19.81 23.95 -3.69
C HIS A 482 21.32 23.80 -3.95
N PRO A 483 22.14 24.88 -3.89
CA PRO A 483 23.57 24.82 -4.26
C PRO A 483 24.44 23.86 -3.45
N SER A 484 23.99 23.45 -2.27
CA SER A 484 24.70 22.42 -1.48
C SER A 484 24.56 21.01 -2.03
N LEU A 485 23.64 20.79 -2.98
CA LEU A 485 23.36 19.48 -3.56
C LEU A 485 24.20 19.20 -4.79
N SER A 486 24.44 20.19 -5.63
CA SER A 486 25.30 20.16 -6.82
C SER A 486 25.44 21.59 -7.35
N ASP A 487 26.46 21.83 -8.15
CA ASP A 487 26.59 23.03 -8.98
C ASP A 487 25.73 22.97 -10.25
N HIS A 488 25.05 21.86 -10.50
CA HIS A 488 23.97 21.72 -11.49
C HIS A 488 22.58 21.63 -10.84
N LEU A 489 21.57 22.20 -11.51
CA LEU A 489 20.17 21.84 -11.27
C LEU A 489 19.86 20.55 -12.05
N GLY A 490 19.04 19.69 -11.45
CA GLY A 490 18.46 18.56 -12.16
C GLY A 490 17.41 18.99 -13.16
N VAL A 491 17.08 18.09 -14.07
CA VAL A 491 15.94 18.24 -14.98
C VAL A 491 15.01 17.06 -14.75
N PHE A 492 13.71 17.33 -14.69
CA PHE A 492 12.65 16.34 -14.59
C PHE A 492 11.68 16.52 -15.74
N ALA A 493 11.18 15.42 -16.30
CA ALA A 493 10.19 15.42 -17.36
C ALA A 493 9.20 14.27 -17.23
N VAL A 494 7.97 14.51 -17.67
CA VAL A 494 6.91 13.51 -17.76
C VAL A 494 6.46 13.41 -19.21
N VAL A 495 6.59 12.21 -19.78
CA VAL A 495 6.22 11.92 -21.17
C VAL A 495 5.23 10.77 -21.25
N ARG A 496 4.55 10.65 -22.39
CA ARG A 496 3.67 9.52 -22.73
C ARG A 496 4.18 8.78 -23.94
#